data_AF-A0A5D2QQW7-F1
#
_entry.id   AF-A0A5D2QQW7-F1
#
_cell.length_a   1.000
_cell.length_b   1.000
_cell.length_c   1.000
_cell.angle_alpha   90.00
_cell.angle_beta   90.00
_cell.angle_gamma   90.00
#
_symmetry.space_group_name_H-M   'P 1'
#
loop_
_entity.id
_entity.type
_entity.pdbx_description
1 polymer ?
#
loop_
_entity_poly.entity_id
_entity_poly.type
_entity_poly.pdbx_seq_one_letter_code
_entity_poly.pdbx_strand_id
1 'polypeptide(L)'
;MGGCCSTHPRSSIKFGKQIAKKLQEVKDQKENGDFSDVASKPPPPSSTERPSEPTVGLEFYLNKVWSCLQKEQVGIIGIYGLGGVGKTTLLNQINNKFHDTTHDYHVIWAVASQDRPVERVQDQIAKRIGHSNEGWKSKSLDEKAEDIFKVLCKKKFALLLDDIWEWFDLTRAGIKWL
;
A
#
# COMPACT_ATOMS: atom_id res chain seq x y z
N MET A 1 -27.03 -9.52 61.89
CA MET A 1 -25.69 -9.56 61.27
C MET A 1 -25.32 -11.02 61.05
N GLY A 2 -25.61 -11.57 59.86
CA GLY A 2 -25.32 -12.97 59.53
C GLY A 2 -24.20 -13.01 58.50
N GLY A 3 -22.97 -13.24 58.95
CA GLY A 3 -21.82 -13.49 58.07
C GLY A 3 -21.89 -14.93 57.56
N CYS A 4 -22.12 -15.10 56.26
CA CYS A 4 -22.05 -16.40 55.62
C CYS A 4 -20.58 -16.72 55.31
N CYS A 5 -19.87 -17.33 56.26
CA CYS A 5 -18.52 -17.86 56.05
C CYS A 5 -18.63 -19.36 55.71
N SER A 6 -18.29 -19.74 54.48
CA SER A 6 -18.30 -21.14 54.04
C SER A 6 -17.33 -22.00 54.85
N THR A 7 -17.82 -23.14 55.36
CA THR A 7 -17.20 -24.01 56.37
C THR A 7 -16.26 -25.09 55.83
N HIS A 8 -15.46 -24.83 54.79
CA HIS A 8 -14.52 -25.85 54.27
C HIS A 8 -13.16 -25.24 53.83
N PRO A 9 -12.16 -25.12 54.73
CA PRO A 9 -10.84 -24.56 54.41
C PRO A 9 -10.08 -25.34 53.31
N ARG A 10 -10.32 -26.65 53.22
CA ARG A 10 -9.60 -27.56 52.31
C ARG A 10 -9.95 -27.34 50.82
N SER A 11 -11.16 -26.90 50.49
CA SER A 11 -11.56 -26.65 49.09
C SER A 11 -10.98 -25.34 48.56
N SER A 12 -10.98 -24.27 49.37
CA SER A 12 -10.39 -22.98 49.01
C SER A 12 -8.87 -23.07 48.80
N ILE A 13 -8.17 -23.86 49.62
CA ILE A 13 -6.73 -24.11 49.44
C ILE A 13 -6.46 -24.91 48.15
N LYS A 14 -7.31 -25.90 47.83
CA LYS A 14 -7.19 -26.68 46.58
C LYS A 14 -7.41 -25.81 45.34
N PHE A 15 -8.37 -24.89 45.40
CA PHE A 15 -8.66 -23.95 44.33
C PHE A 15 -7.53 -22.93 44.15
N GLY A 16 -7.00 -22.36 45.23
CA GLY A 16 -5.84 -21.47 45.20
C GLY A 16 -4.61 -22.11 44.55
N LYS A 17 -4.35 -23.38 44.83
CA LYS A 17 -3.26 -24.16 44.19
C LYS A 17 -3.48 -24.35 42.68
N GLN A 18 -4.72 -24.57 42.23
CA GLN A 18 -5.03 -24.71 40.81
C GLN A 18 -4.87 -23.39 40.04
N ILE A 19 -5.30 -22.27 40.64
CA ILE A 19 -5.11 -20.95 40.02
C ILE A 19 -3.63 -20.63 39.91
N ALA A 20 -2.86 -20.82 40.99
CA ALA A 20 -1.41 -20.56 40.96
C ALA A 20 -0.70 -21.39 39.89
N LYS A 21 -1.08 -22.67 39.73
CA LYS A 21 -0.55 -23.54 38.68
C LYS A 21 -0.89 -23.04 37.28
N LYS A 22 -2.16 -22.71 37.01
CA LYS A 22 -2.57 -22.15 35.71
C LYS A 22 -1.92 -20.81 35.41
N LEU A 23 -1.71 -19.97 36.43
CA LEU A 23 -1.02 -18.69 36.27
C LEU A 23 0.43 -18.88 35.84
N GLN A 24 1.10 -19.89 36.40
CA GLN A 24 2.46 -20.25 36.02
C GLN A 24 2.50 -20.81 34.60
N GLU A 25 1.58 -21.72 34.25
CA GLU A 25 1.48 -22.26 32.88
C GLU A 25 1.28 -21.16 31.83
N VAL A 26 0.45 -20.15 32.12
CA VAL A 26 0.26 -18.99 31.22
C VAL A 26 1.52 -18.12 31.12
N LYS A 27 2.27 -17.94 32.21
CA LYS A 27 3.56 -17.21 32.18
C LYS A 27 4.60 -17.96 31.37
N ASP A 28 4.74 -19.26 31.60
CA ASP A 28 5.70 -20.11 30.89
C ASP A 28 5.37 -20.16 29.39
N GLN A 29 4.09 -20.19 29.01
CA GLN A 29 3.67 -20.10 27.61
C GLN A 29 3.90 -18.72 26.99
N LYS A 30 3.80 -17.64 27.78
CA LYS A 30 4.11 -16.28 27.32
C LYS A 30 5.62 -16.08 27.11
N GLU A 31 6.44 -16.66 27.97
CA GLU A 31 7.91 -16.55 27.91
C GLU A 31 8.53 -17.48 26.85
N ASN A 32 7.94 -18.65 26.61
CA ASN A 32 8.42 -19.62 25.61
C ASN A 32 7.76 -19.49 24.22
N GLY A 33 6.76 -18.62 24.07
CA GLY A 33 6.10 -18.40 22.79
C GLY A 33 6.82 -17.36 21.94
N ASP A 34 7.14 -17.72 20.70
CA ASP A 34 7.54 -16.74 19.68
C ASP A 34 6.29 -16.04 19.13
N PHE A 35 5.98 -14.87 19.66
CA PHE A 35 4.86 -14.03 19.24
C PHE A 35 5.29 -12.93 18.26
N SER A 36 6.39 -13.10 17.56
CA SER A 36 6.88 -12.11 16.58
C SER A 36 5.89 -11.83 15.45
N ASP A 37 5.06 -12.81 15.07
CA ASP A 37 4.23 -12.77 13.85
C ASP A 37 2.74 -13.11 14.05
N VAL A 38 2.15 -12.79 15.21
CA VAL A 38 0.72 -13.09 15.49
C VAL A 38 -0.23 -12.12 14.77
N ALA A 39 0.28 -11.00 14.26
CA ALA A 39 -0.50 -10.00 13.56
C ALA A 39 0.35 -9.31 12.48
N SER A 40 0.18 -9.74 11.23
CA SER A 40 0.69 -8.97 10.09
C SER A 40 -0.25 -7.80 9.82
N LYS A 41 0.31 -6.62 9.53
CA LYS A 41 -0.50 -5.52 9.00
C LYS A 41 -1.15 -6.01 7.69
N PRO A 42 -2.46 -5.79 7.49
CA PRO A 42 -3.09 -6.15 6.24
C PRO A 42 -2.33 -5.48 5.08
N PRO A 43 -2.14 -6.18 3.94
CA PRO A 43 -1.47 -5.59 2.80
C PRO A 43 -2.19 -4.30 2.38
N PRO A 44 -1.45 -3.29 1.89
CA PRO A 44 -2.07 -2.08 1.38
C PRO A 44 -3.14 -2.42 0.32
N PRO A 45 -4.27 -1.70 0.27
CA PRO A 45 -5.31 -1.96 -0.72
C PRO A 45 -4.74 -1.85 -2.15
N SER A 46 -5.34 -2.52 -3.13
CA SER A 46 -4.87 -2.54 -4.53
C SER A 46 -4.96 -1.17 -5.22
N SER A 47 -5.87 -0.32 -4.75
CA SER A 47 -6.10 1.06 -5.17
C SER A 47 -6.50 1.91 -3.96
N THR A 48 -6.44 3.22 -4.07
CA THR A 48 -6.90 4.14 -3.01
C THR A 48 -7.74 5.21 -3.68
N GLU A 49 -9.00 5.33 -3.27
CA GLU A 49 -9.87 6.42 -3.73
C GLU A 49 -9.22 7.76 -3.44
N ARG A 50 -9.31 8.68 -4.40
CA ARG A 50 -8.83 10.04 -4.26
C ARG A 50 -10.02 10.99 -4.27
N PRO A 51 -9.98 12.08 -3.46
CA PRO A 51 -11.00 13.12 -3.54
C PRO A 51 -11.19 13.57 -4.98
N SER A 52 -12.44 13.59 -5.43
CA SER A 52 -12.79 14.01 -6.78
C SER A 52 -14.04 14.89 -6.74
N GLU A 53 -13.99 16.00 -7.49
CA GLU A 53 -15.17 16.83 -7.71
C GLU A 53 -15.98 16.28 -8.88
N PRO A 54 -17.32 16.43 -8.86
CA PRO A 54 -18.15 16.11 -10.01
C PRO A 54 -17.67 16.90 -11.22
N THR A 55 -17.15 16.19 -12.22
CA THR A 55 -16.59 16.79 -13.44
C THR A 55 -17.36 16.25 -14.64
N VAL A 56 -17.81 17.14 -15.52
CA VAL A 56 -18.47 16.80 -16.78
C VAL A 56 -17.54 17.04 -17.97
N GLY A 57 -17.69 16.29 -19.05
CA GLY A 57 -16.99 16.52 -20.32
C GLY A 57 -15.65 15.79 -20.48
N LEU A 58 -15.24 14.99 -19.50
CA LEU A 58 -14.04 14.14 -19.57
C LEU A 58 -14.35 12.66 -19.83
N GLU A 59 -15.64 12.29 -19.91
CA GLU A 59 -16.10 10.90 -19.99
C GLU A 59 -15.57 10.20 -21.25
N PHE A 60 -15.53 10.92 -22.37
CA PHE A 60 -14.97 10.42 -23.61
C PHE A 60 -13.50 10.02 -23.45
N TYR A 61 -12.68 10.89 -22.85
CA TYR A 61 -11.26 10.63 -22.63
C TYR A 61 -11.03 9.53 -21.60
N LEU A 62 -11.81 9.53 -20.51
CA LEU A 62 -11.77 8.48 -19.50
C LEU A 62 -12.05 7.11 -20.13
N ASN A 63 -13.11 7.00 -20.93
CA ASN A 63 -13.47 5.75 -21.60
C ASN A 63 -12.42 5.34 -22.65
N LYS A 64 -11.85 6.30 -23.37
CA LYS A 64 -10.76 6.03 -24.32
C LYS A 64 -9.54 5.45 -23.61
N VAL A 65 -9.05 6.10 -22.55
CA VAL A 65 -7.90 5.61 -21.77
C VAL A 65 -8.21 4.25 -21.15
N TRP A 66 -9.39 4.09 -20.55
CA TRP A 66 -9.80 2.81 -19.96
C TRP A 66 -9.84 1.67 -20.98
N SER A 67 -10.36 1.93 -22.18
CA SER A 67 -10.38 0.93 -23.27
C SER A 67 -8.98 0.56 -23.76
N CYS A 68 -8.02 1.49 -23.70
CA CYS A 68 -6.62 1.22 -24.01
C CYS A 68 -5.96 0.35 -22.94
N LEU A 69 -6.23 0.63 -21.66
CA LEU A 69 -5.69 -0.16 -20.53
C LEU A 69 -6.21 -1.61 -20.50
N GLN A 70 -7.37 -1.87 -21.08
CA GLN A 70 -7.92 -3.22 -21.23
C GLN A 70 -7.28 -4.02 -22.38
N LYS A 71 -6.56 -3.36 -23.29
CA LYS A 71 -5.86 -4.04 -24.39
C LYS A 71 -4.46 -4.41 -23.93
N GLU A 72 -4.13 -5.70 -23.97
CA GLU A 72 -2.85 -6.26 -23.48
C GLU A 72 -1.60 -5.70 -24.19
N GLN A 73 -1.75 -4.97 -25.30
CA GLN A 73 -0.65 -4.42 -26.11
C GLN A 73 -0.22 -3.00 -25.73
N VAL A 74 -0.87 -2.32 -24.78
CA VAL A 74 -0.56 -0.92 -24.43
C VAL A 74 0.27 -0.86 -23.14
N GLY A 75 1.55 -0.48 -23.26
CA GLY A 75 2.44 -0.31 -22.10
C GLY A 75 2.47 1.11 -21.51
N ILE A 76 2.23 2.16 -22.32
CA ILE A 76 2.30 3.57 -21.89
C ILE A 76 1.21 4.39 -22.58
N ILE A 77 0.53 5.25 -21.81
CA ILE A 77 -0.44 6.21 -22.32
C ILE A 77 -0.02 7.62 -21.87
N GLY A 78 0.31 8.48 -22.83
CA GLY A 78 0.60 9.89 -22.57
C GLY A 78 -0.67 10.75 -22.59
N ILE A 79 -0.89 11.53 -21.53
CA ILE A 79 -1.96 12.55 -21.45
C ILE A 79 -1.28 13.93 -21.49
N TYR A 80 -1.46 14.66 -22.60
CA TYR A 80 -0.81 15.95 -22.83
C TYR A 80 -1.80 17.01 -23.33
N GLY A 81 -1.43 18.28 -23.22
CA GLY A 81 -2.28 19.41 -23.57
C GLY A 81 -1.95 20.66 -22.75
N LEU A 82 -2.60 21.78 -23.07
CA LEU A 82 -2.36 23.06 -22.39
C LEU A 82 -2.60 22.98 -20.88
N GLY A 83 -2.07 23.95 -20.13
CA GLY A 83 -2.39 24.12 -18.70
C GLY A 83 -3.90 24.34 -18.50
N GLY A 84 -4.44 23.83 -17.38
CA GLY A 84 -5.85 24.04 -17.01
C GLY A 84 -6.89 23.17 -17.73
N VAL A 85 -6.51 22.36 -18.74
CA VAL A 85 -7.47 21.52 -19.50
C VAL A 85 -7.97 20.27 -18.76
N GLY A 86 -7.59 20.07 -17.49
CA GLY A 86 -8.08 18.96 -16.67
C GLY A 86 -7.31 17.63 -16.79
N LYS A 87 -6.03 17.64 -17.20
CA LYS A 87 -5.20 16.41 -17.31
C LYS A 87 -5.08 15.64 -15.99
N THR A 88 -4.73 16.35 -14.92
CA THR A 88 -4.67 15.78 -13.56
C THR A 88 -6.04 15.30 -13.10
N THR A 89 -7.11 16.02 -13.45
CA THR A 89 -8.49 15.62 -13.17
C THR A 89 -8.85 14.30 -13.88
N LEU A 90 -8.49 14.16 -15.15
CA LEU A 90 -8.67 12.91 -15.90
C LEU A 90 -7.87 11.76 -15.27
N LEU A 91 -6.61 11.99 -14.89
CA LEU A 91 -5.79 10.98 -14.23
C LEU A 91 -6.40 10.56 -12.88
N ASN A 92 -6.99 11.50 -12.15
CA ASN A 92 -7.71 11.23 -10.90
C ASN A 92 -8.96 10.37 -11.12
N GLN A 93 -9.73 10.65 -12.18
CA GLN A 93 -10.87 9.81 -12.57
C GLN A 93 -10.44 8.39 -12.96
N ILE A 94 -9.30 8.24 -13.64
CA ILE A 94 -8.73 6.91 -13.96
C ILE A 94 -8.38 6.15 -12.68
N ASN A 95 -7.75 6.81 -11.70
CA ASN A 95 -7.45 6.22 -10.39
C ASN A 95 -8.72 5.71 -9.69
N ASN A 96 -9.78 6.53 -9.65
CA ASN A 96 -11.02 6.14 -8.99
C ASN A 96 -11.76 5.06 -9.78
N LYS A 97 -11.66 5.06 -11.12
CA LYS A 97 -12.20 3.97 -11.94
C LYS A 97 -11.51 2.62 -11.65
N PHE A 98 -10.20 2.62 -11.39
CA PHE A 98 -9.54 1.45 -10.83
C PHE A 98 -10.12 1.08 -9.47
N HIS A 99 -10.28 2.03 -8.55
CA HIS A 99 -10.88 1.78 -7.25
C HIS A 99 -12.28 1.14 -7.32
N ASP A 100 -13.13 1.62 -8.23
CA ASP A 100 -14.52 1.20 -8.34
C ASP A 100 -14.71 -0.08 -9.17
N THR A 101 -13.66 -0.56 -9.84
CA THR A 101 -13.72 -1.74 -10.71
C THR A 101 -12.89 -2.87 -10.12
N THR A 102 -13.40 -4.10 -10.18
CA THR A 102 -12.60 -5.28 -9.81
C THR A 102 -11.46 -5.48 -10.82
N HIS A 103 -10.22 -5.54 -10.33
CA HIS A 103 -9.02 -5.77 -11.13
C HIS A 103 -7.90 -6.40 -10.29
N ASP A 104 -6.87 -6.90 -10.97
CA ASP A 104 -5.67 -7.48 -10.39
C ASP A 104 -4.46 -6.51 -10.33
N TYR A 105 -4.63 -5.29 -10.87
CA TYR A 105 -3.60 -4.26 -10.84
C TYR A 105 -3.28 -3.76 -9.42
N HIS A 106 -2.00 -3.55 -9.13
CA HIS A 106 -1.53 -2.69 -8.05
C HIS A 106 -1.39 -1.26 -8.57
N VAL A 107 -2.28 -0.36 -8.14
CA VAL A 107 -2.37 1.00 -8.65
C VAL A 107 -1.52 1.94 -7.80
N ILE A 108 -0.60 2.65 -8.45
CA ILE A 108 0.39 3.52 -7.84
C ILE A 108 0.19 4.92 -8.39
N TRP A 109 -0.20 5.86 -7.54
CA TRP A 109 -0.18 7.28 -7.87
C TRP A 109 1.18 7.86 -7.48
N ALA A 110 1.83 8.57 -8.41
CA ALA A 110 3.04 9.32 -8.13
C ALA A 110 2.97 10.70 -8.79
N VAL A 111 3.49 11.71 -8.10
CA VAL A 111 3.68 13.06 -8.65
C VAL A 111 5.17 13.27 -8.87
N ALA A 112 5.57 13.52 -10.11
CA ALA A 112 6.96 13.80 -10.47
C ALA A 112 7.39 15.17 -9.95
N SER A 113 6.68 16.23 -10.36
CA SER A 113 7.08 17.62 -10.13
C SER A 113 8.48 17.94 -10.67
N GLN A 114 8.88 19.22 -10.66
CA GLN A 114 10.14 19.64 -11.30
C GLN A 114 11.39 19.30 -10.48
N ASP A 115 11.32 19.36 -9.15
CA ASP A 115 12.48 19.12 -8.28
C ASP A 115 12.64 17.63 -7.97
N ARG A 116 13.77 17.06 -8.43
CA ARG A 116 14.18 15.65 -8.25
C ARG A 116 13.07 14.64 -8.55
N PRO A 117 12.51 14.64 -9.77
CA PRO A 117 11.33 13.82 -10.11
C PRO A 117 11.56 12.33 -9.84
N VAL A 118 12.74 11.80 -10.16
CA VAL A 118 13.04 10.37 -9.97
C VAL A 118 13.02 9.98 -8.49
N GLU A 119 13.75 10.69 -7.64
CA GLU A 119 13.83 10.40 -6.19
C GLU A 119 12.44 10.44 -5.56
N ARG A 120 11.68 11.48 -5.88
CA ARG A 120 10.33 11.71 -5.36
C ARG A 120 9.36 10.62 -5.80
N VAL A 121 9.45 10.15 -7.05
CA VAL A 121 8.63 9.05 -7.56
C VAL A 121 9.03 7.73 -6.91
N GLN A 122 10.32 7.46 -6.75
CA GLN A 122 10.79 6.26 -6.05
C GLN A 122 10.26 6.19 -4.61
N ASP A 123 10.32 7.29 -3.87
CA ASP A 123 9.81 7.36 -2.49
C ASP A 123 8.30 7.09 -2.43
N GLN A 124 7.53 7.62 -3.38
CA GLN A 124 6.08 7.39 -3.48
C GLN A 124 5.76 5.93 -3.86
N ILE A 125 6.48 5.35 -4.81
CA ILE A 125 6.35 3.94 -5.18
C ILE A 125 6.68 3.05 -3.98
N ALA A 126 7.80 3.29 -3.31
CA ALA A 126 8.24 2.50 -2.16
C ALA A 126 7.25 2.55 -1.00
N LYS A 127 6.72 3.73 -0.69
CA LYS A 127 5.64 3.87 0.28
C LYS A 127 4.42 3.04 -0.12
N ARG A 128 4.06 3.06 -1.41
CA ARG A 128 2.87 2.39 -1.92
C ARG A 128 2.98 0.86 -1.89
N ILE A 129 4.15 0.32 -2.20
CA ILE A 129 4.44 -1.12 -2.19
C ILE A 129 4.87 -1.64 -0.82
N GLY A 130 4.94 -0.78 0.20
CA GLY A 130 5.31 -1.15 1.57
C GLY A 130 6.80 -1.37 1.81
N HIS A 131 7.67 -0.81 0.97
CA HIS A 131 9.13 -1.01 0.99
C HIS A 131 9.92 0.20 1.55
N SER A 132 9.23 1.22 2.08
CA SER A 132 9.84 2.38 2.74
C SER A 132 10.22 2.06 4.20
N ASN A 133 11.26 1.25 4.40
CA ASN A 133 11.76 0.81 5.72
C ASN A 133 12.88 1.69 6.30
N GLU A 134 13.36 1.35 7.50
CA GLU A 134 14.56 1.94 8.10
C GLU A 134 15.76 1.66 7.17
N GLY A 135 16.31 2.71 6.57
CA GLY A 135 17.37 2.63 5.56
C GLY A 135 16.93 3.08 4.16
N TRP A 136 15.62 3.18 3.87
CA TRP A 136 15.16 3.66 2.54
C TRP A 136 15.72 5.05 2.19
N LYS A 137 15.73 5.97 3.16
CA LYS A 137 16.20 7.34 2.97
C LYS A 137 17.71 7.46 2.72
N SER A 138 18.51 6.48 3.15
CA SER A 138 19.95 6.48 2.95
C SER A 138 20.39 5.78 1.67
N LYS A 139 19.46 5.11 0.97
CA LYS A 139 19.74 4.42 -0.30
C LYS A 139 19.97 5.41 -1.42
N SER A 140 20.94 5.07 -2.27
CA SER A 140 21.13 5.69 -3.57
C SER A 140 19.91 5.46 -4.48
N LEU A 141 19.81 6.26 -5.56
CA LEU A 141 18.73 6.09 -6.53
C LEU A 141 18.76 4.71 -7.19
N ASP A 142 19.95 4.14 -7.42
CA ASP A 142 20.08 2.84 -8.08
C ASP A 142 19.62 1.70 -7.15
N GLU A 143 20.00 1.73 -5.87
CA GLU A 143 19.52 0.77 -4.86
C GLU A 143 17.99 0.85 -4.71
N LYS A 144 17.42 2.06 -4.70
CA LYS A 144 15.97 2.27 -4.68
C LYS A 144 15.30 1.68 -5.93
N ALA A 145 15.87 1.88 -7.11
CA ALA A 145 15.36 1.36 -8.37
C ALA A 145 15.37 -0.18 -8.40
N GLU A 146 16.46 -0.80 -7.94
CA GLU A 146 16.56 -2.26 -7.84
C GLU A 146 15.51 -2.86 -6.91
N ASP A 147 15.28 -2.24 -5.76
CA ASP A 147 14.31 -2.72 -4.79
C ASP A 147 12.87 -2.57 -5.30
N ILE A 148 12.56 -1.45 -5.95
CA ILE A 148 11.28 -1.26 -6.63
C ILE A 148 11.08 -2.33 -7.69
N PHE A 149 12.09 -2.58 -8.53
CA PHE A 149 12.04 -3.58 -9.58
C PHE A 149 11.78 -4.99 -9.01
N LYS A 150 12.50 -5.40 -7.96
CA LYS A 150 12.35 -6.73 -7.31
C LYS A 150 10.92 -7.01 -6.83
N VAL A 151 10.17 -5.96 -6.48
CA VAL A 151 8.77 -6.07 -6.04
C VAL A 151 7.81 -6.00 -7.23
N LEU A 152 7.98 -5.01 -8.11
CA LEU A 152 7.03 -4.77 -9.21
C LEU A 152 7.14 -5.80 -10.33
N CYS A 153 8.29 -6.43 -10.56
CA CYS A 153 8.43 -7.48 -11.57
C CYS A 153 7.56 -8.74 -11.30
N LYS A 154 7.02 -8.86 -10.08
CA LYS A 154 6.14 -9.97 -9.65
C LYS A 154 4.66 -9.55 -9.58
N LYS A 155 4.34 -8.32 -9.99
CA LYS A 155 3.00 -7.73 -9.86
C LYS A 155 2.56 -7.17 -11.20
N LYS A 156 1.27 -7.31 -11.48
CA LYS A 156 0.62 -6.46 -12.49
C LYS A 156 0.33 -5.12 -11.83
N PHE A 157 0.81 -4.02 -12.39
CA PHE A 157 0.70 -2.69 -11.77
C PHE A 157 0.32 -1.62 -12.79
N ALA A 158 -0.29 -0.55 -12.30
CA ALA A 158 -0.59 0.65 -13.07
C ALA A 158 0.06 1.84 -12.36
N LEU A 159 1.05 2.46 -13.01
CA LEU A 159 1.70 3.67 -12.52
C LEU A 159 1.01 4.90 -13.13
N LEU A 160 0.28 5.64 -12.31
CA LEU A 160 -0.35 6.90 -12.65
C LEU A 160 0.60 8.03 -12.25
N LEU A 161 1.35 8.54 -13.23
CA LEU A 161 2.39 9.55 -13.03
C LEU A 161 1.89 10.93 -13.46
N ASP A 162 1.77 11.84 -12.49
CA ASP A 162 1.29 13.21 -12.68
C ASP A 162 2.43 14.24 -12.67
N ASP A 163 2.15 15.42 -13.21
CA ASP A 163 3.03 16.60 -13.14
C ASP A 163 4.43 16.36 -13.74
N ILE A 164 4.48 15.75 -14.92
CA ILE A 164 5.71 15.49 -15.68
C ILE A 164 6.04 16.72 -16.55
N TRP A 165 7.19 17.34 -16.31
CA TRP A 165 7.64 18.54 -17.04
C TRP A 165 8.70 18.24 -18.10
N GLU A 166 9.52 17.22 -17.88
CA GLU A 166 10.61 16.81 -18.76
C GLU A 166 10.56 15.30 -19.00
N TRP A 167 11.48 14.80 -19.82
CA TRP A 167 11.59 13.35 -20.02
C TRP A 167 11.87 12.63 -18.69
N PHE A 168 11.03 11.65 -18.36
CA PHE A 168 11.13 10.88 -17.13
C PHE A 168 11.65 9.47 -17.43
N ASP A 169 12.83 9.15 -16.89
CA ASP A 169 13.44 7.83 -17.03
C ASP A 169 12.79 6.80 -16.11
N LEU A 170 11.92 5.98 -16.69
CA LEU A 170 11.20 4.93 -15.97
C LEU A 170 12.14 3.82 -15.46
N THR A 171 13.25 3.56 -16.15
CA THR A 171 14.24 2.56 -15.70
C THR A 171 14.91 3.02 -14.41
N ARG A 172 15.26 4.31 -14.31
CA ARG A 172 15.78 4.91 -13.07
C ARG A 172 14.77 4.91 -11.92
N ALA A 173 13.47 4.84 -12.21
CA ALA A 173 12.44 4.66 -11.18
C ALA A 173 12.24 3.19 -10.77
N GLY A 174 13.00 2.24 -11.32
CA GLY A 174 12.82 0.80 -11.09
C GLY A 174 11.72 0.17 -11.95
N ILE A 175 11.25 0.86 -12.98
CA ILE A 175 10.20 0.41 -13.89
C ILE A 175 10.86 -0.08 -15.18
N LYS A 176 10.87 -1.40 -15.38
CA LYS A 176 11.40 -2.03 -16.58
C LYS A 176 10.25 -2.47 -17.49
N TRP A 177 10.39 -2.19 -18.79
CA TRP A 177 9.51 -2.71 -19.83
C TRP A 177 9.91 -4.16 -20.16
N LEU A 178 8.91 -5.04 -20.30
CA LEU A 178 9.06 -6.38 -20.87
C LEU A 178 8.64 -6.36 -22.34
#